data_AF-A0A3E0Q5W8-F1
#
_entry.id   AF-A0A3E0Q5W8-F1
#
_cell.length_a   1.000
_cell.length_b   1.000
_cell.length_c   1.000
_cell.angle_alpha   90.00
_cell.angle_beta   90.00
_cell.angle_gamma   90.00
#
_symmetry.space_group_name_H-M   'P 1'
#
loop_
_entity.id
_entity.type
_entity.pdbx_description
1 polymer ?
#
loop_
_entity_poly.entity_id
_entity_poly.type
_entity_poly.pdbx_seq_one_letter_code
_entity_poly.pdbx_strand_id
1 'polypeptide(L)'
;MEALLHETIAAAASATGSGLRAVIRVSGPETKALLDDAFEPDRPEEWRACRSALRHSGSIRLPETPTPLPVHVLLWPNARSYTGQPAAEVHMVGSPPLVEAVLERLYLAGARPAQAGEFTLRAFLAGRIDLLQAEAVLGVIDAPDDAWLRTALAQLAGGVSGKLAEIHEQLLIDLADLEAGLDFVDEDIDFVSRTEFAARLAAAADFLARLLEQASGRWHAHAAPSVVIAGLPNAGKSTLFNLLIEDHAAIVTEYAGTTRDYLRAPCKVGRLAIELVDTAGREPIRNELHQAAQGASENALLSADLILWCTPSDASQSSRAEDERFFAMLREKRANCLRVATKADLAQDPDQSSFIAVSARNGTGIDALRTAIADRLLAAPAAGQELLGSTAARCRDSLRKALEAVERARALASQGAGDELIALEIREALEQTGRIAGRVYTDDLLDRIFSRFCIGK
;
A
#
# COMPACT_ATOMS: atom_id res chain seq x y z
N MET A 1 18.64 7.54 16.21
CA MET A 1 18.86 6.93 14.89
C MET A 1 20.29 7.00 14.37
N GLU A 2 21.08 8.08 14.59
CA GLU A 2 22.49 8.13 14.12
C GLU A 2 23.36 6.97 14.63
N ALA A 3 23.14 6.50 15.87
CA ALA A 3 23.83 5.33 16.41
C ALA A 3 23.62 4.04 15.59
N LEU A 4 22.47 3.89 14.91
CA LEU A 4 22.15 2.71 14.09
C LEU A 4 23.02 2.61 12.82
N LEU A 5 23.56 3.74 12.33
CA LEU A 5 24.35 3.79 11.10
C LEU A 5 25.80 3.31 11.30
N HIS A 6 26.27 3.23 12.54
CA HIS A 6 27.64 2.80 12.85
C HIS A 6 27.79 1.28 12.98
N GLU A 7 26.69 0.55 13.13
CA GLU A 7 26.71 -0.91 13.24
C GLU A 7 26.64 -1.58 11.87
N THR A 8 27.26 -2.75 11.76
CA THR A 8 27.12 -3.61 10.58
C THR A 8 26.03 -4.64 10.84
N ILE A 9 25.05 -4.69 9.95
CA ILE A 9 23.91 -5.62 10.03
C ILE A 9 24.04 -6.75 9.03
N ALA A 10 23.49 -7.92 9.38
CA ALA A 10 23.35 -9.06 8.49
C ALA A 10 21.95 -9.69 8.59
N ALA A 11 21.46 -10.23 7.47
CA ALA A 11 20.24 -11.04 7.41
C ALA A 11 20.17 -11.88 6.13
N ALA A 12 19.35 -12.93 6.15
CA ALA A 12 18.94 -13.62 4.93
C ALA A 12 18.08 -12.68 4.07
N ALA A 13 18.43 -12.52 2.79
CA ALA A 13 17.73 -11.68 1.82
C ALA A 13 16.88 -12.47 0.80
N SER A 14 17.04 -13.80 0.76
CA SER A 14 16.19 -14.70 -0.02
C SER A 14 14.96 -15.15 0.76
N ALA A 15 13.92 -15.61 0.06
CA ALA A 15 12.73 -16.21 0.68
C ALA A 15 13.10 -17.39 1.60
N THR A 16 12.27 -17.62 2.62
CA THR A 16 12.45 -18.72 3.57
C THR A 16 12.19 -20.07 2.90
N GLY A 17 12.87 -21.11 3.42
CA GLY A 17 12.75 -22.49 2.93
C GLY A 17 13.95 -22.95 2.10
N SER A 18 13.85 -24.17 1.57
CA SER A 18 14.89 -24.75 0.72
C SER A 18 14.81 -24.22 -0.71
N GLY A 19 15.97 -24.04 -1.33
CA GLY A 19 16.08 -23.52 -2.69
C GLY A 19 17.44 -23.79 -3.33
N LEU A 20 17.53 -23.57 -4.64
CA LEU A 20 18.81 -23.71 -5.37
C LEU A 20 19.88 -22.74 -4.84
N ARG A 21 19.46 -21.55 -4.41
CA ARG A 21 20.33 -20.51 -3.88
C ARG A 21 19.69 -19.83 -2.68
N ALA A 22 20.53 -19.38 -1.75
CA ALA A 22 20.18 -18.41 -0.73
C ALA A 22 21.15 -17.23 -0.80
N VAL A 23 20.67 -16.07 -0.34
CA VAL A 23 21.45 -14.84 -0.27
C VAL A 23 21.45 -14.36 1.18
N ILE A 24 22.64 -14.09 1.72
CA ILE A 24 22.81 -13.36 2.98
C ILE A 24 23.35 -11.98 2.63
N ARG A 25 22.68 -10.93 3.10
CA ARG A 25 23.10 -9.55 2.88
C ARG A 25 23.74 -9.01 4.15
N VAL A 26 24.83 -8.27 3.98
CA VAL A 26 25.58 -7.57 5.03
C VAL A 26 25.72 -6.10 4.64
N SER A 27 25.51 -5.18 5.57
CA SER A 27 25.66 -3.74 5.31
C SER A 27 26.15 -2.97 6.55
N GLY A 28 27.13 -2.11 6.37
CA GLY A 28 27.71 -1.27 7.41
C GLY A 28 29.22 -1.09 7.27
N PRO A 29 29.85 -0.28 8.13
CA PRO A 29 31.25 0.13 8.00
C PRO A 29 32.25 -1.04 8.09
N GLU A 30 31.91 -2.12 8.81
CA GLU A 30 32.80 -3.26 9.04
C GLU A 30 32.54 -4.43 8.09
N THR A 31 31.67 -4.26 7.08
CA THR A 31 31.27 -5.33 6.15
C THR A 31 32.44 -6.14 5.60
N LYS A 32 33.50 -5.47 5.12
CA LYS A 32 34.65 -6.16 4.55
C LYS A 32 35.47 -6.88 5.64
N ALA A 33 35.65 -6.25 6.81
CA ALA A 33 36.44 -6.81 7.90
C ALA A 33 35.79 -8.08 8.47
N LEU A 34 34.46 -8.09 8.61
CA LEU A 34 33.70 -9.28 9.03
C LEU A 34 33.86 -10.43 8.03
N LEU A 35 33.85 -10.12 6.74
CA LEU A 35 34.04 -11.12 5.69
C LEU A 35 35.48 -11.59 5.57
N ASP A 36 36.48 -10.77 5.91
CA ASP A 36 37.89 -11.18 5.94
C ASP A 36 38.13 -12.35 6.92
N ASP A 37 37.32 -12.47 7.98
CA ASP A 37 37.38 -13.61 8.91
C ASP A 37 36.61 -14.84 8.40
N ALA A 38 35.44 -14.63 7.78
CA ALA A 38 34.53 -15.72 7.42
C ALA A 38 34.79 -16.35 6.03
N PHE A 39 35.32 -15.57 5.08
CA PHE A 39 35.41 -15.93 3.66
C PHE A 39 36.86 -16.14 3.20
N GLU A 40 37.14 -17.31 2.63
CA GLU A 40 38.40 -17.67 2.00
C GLU A 40 38.27 -17.47 0.46
N PRO A 41 38.75 -16.35 -0.13
CA PRO A 41 38.65 -16.08 -1.56
C PRO A 41 39.63 -16.92 -2.39
N ASP A 42 39.18 -17.39 -3.56
CA ASP A 42 40.04 -18.10 -4.53
C ASP A 42 41.18 -17.21 -5.05
N ARG A 43 40.97 -15.88 -5.06
CA ARG A 43 41.92 -14.85 -5.49
C ARG A 43 42.09 -13.78 -4.40
N PRO A 44 42.95 -14.02 -3.39
CA PRO A 44 43.11 -13.11 -2.25
C PRO A 44 43.60 -11.70 -2.61
N GLU A 45 44.43 -11.57 -3.64
CA GLU A 45 44.96 -10.28 -4.10
C GLU A 45 43.84 -9.39 -4.66
N GLU A 46 42.95 -9.96 -5.48
CA GLU A 46 41.79 -9.28 -6.07
C GLU A 46 40.79 -8.85 -4.98
N TRP A 47 40.59 -9.70 -3.97
CA TRP A 47 39.75 -9.39 -2.80
C TRP A 47 40.30 -8.21 -1.96
N ARG A 48 41.60 -8.19 -1.67
CA ARG A 48 42.24 -7.10 -0.89
C ARG A 48 42.29 -5.77 -1.65
N ALA A 49 42.53 -5.84 -2.97
CA ALA A 49 42.61 -4.68 -3.84
C ALA A 49 41.24 -4.16 -4.30
N CYS A 50 40.13 -4.79 -3.91
CA CYS A 50 38.79 -4.43 -4.35
C CYS A 50 38.43 -2.98 -3.94
N ARG A 51 38.07 -2.14 -4.91
CA ARG A 51 37.68 -0.73 -4.73
C ARG A 51 36.33 -0.39 -5.40
N SER A 52 35.75 -1.35 -6.11
CA SER A 52 34.48 -1.22 -6.85
C SER A 52 33.62 -2.46 -6.65
N ALA A 53 32.36 -2.40 -7.05
CA ALA A 53 31.45 -3.54 -6.99
C ALA A 53 32.01 -4.72 -7.80
N LEU A 54 32.27 -5.86 -7.15
CA LEU A 54 32.86 -7.03 -7.79
C LEU A 54 32.39 -8.35 -7.16
N ARG A 55 32.35 -9.40 -7.97
CA ARG A 55 32.04 -10.77 -7.53
C ARG A 55 33.33 -11.54 -7.26
N HIS A 56 33.42 -12.17 -6.11
CA HIS A 56 34.52 -13.04 -5.70
C HIS A 56 34.00 -14.47 -5.49
N SER A 57 34.71 -15.47 -6.01
CA SER A 57 34.49 -16.88 -5.69
C SER A 57 35.39 -17.29 -4.54
N GLY A 58 34.92 -18.24 -3.73
CA GLY A 58 35.70 -18.80 -2.65
C GLY A 58 34.86 -19.73 -1.79
N SER A 59 35.23 -19.87 -0.53
CA SER A 59 34.51 -20.72 0.40
C SER A 59 34.39 -20.11 1.80
N ILE A 60 33.35 -20.50 2.52
CA ILE A 60 33.19 -20.20 3.94
C ILE A 60 33.38 -21.49 4.72
N ARG A 61 34.27 -21.47 5.70
CA ARG A 61 34.44 -22.61 6.61
C ARG A 61 33.36 -22.54 7.68
N LEU A 62 32.64 -23.64 7.91
CA LEU A 62 31.67 -23.72 9.00
C LEU A 62 32.16 -24.80 9.97
N PRO A 63 32.17 -24.55 11.30
CA PRO A 63 32.54 -25.56 12.29
C PRO A 63 31.73 -26.87 12.15
N GLU A 64 30.49 -26.74 11.69
CA GLU A 64 29.51 -27.82 11.56
C GLU A 64 29.73 -28.67 10.31
N THR A 65 30.55 -28.21 9.35
CA THR A 65 30.77 -28.90 8.08
C THR A 65 32.21 -29.38 7.93
N PRO A 66 32.44 -30.65 7.52
CA PRO A 66 33.78 -31.19 7.34
C PRO A 66 34.54 -30.56 6.16
N THR A 67 33.81 -29.97 5.21
CA THR A 67 34.35 -29.30 4.02
C THR A 67 33.95 -27.83 3.99
N PRO A 68 34.82 -26.92 3.49
CA PRO A 68 34.44 -25.53 3.24
C PRO A 68 33.24 -25.46 2.28
N LEU A 69 32.30 -24.58 2.59
CA LEU A 69 31.12 -24.34 1.78
C LEU A 69 31.48 -23.40 0.62
N PRO A 70 31.37 -23.82 -0.66
CA PRO A 70 31.61 -22.93 -1.79
C PRO A 70 30.54 -21.83 -1.88
N VAL A 71 30.97 -20.59 -2.01
CA VAL A 71 30.10 -19.41 -2.12
C VAL A 71 30.60 -18.42 -3.17
N HIS A 72 29.72 -17.51 -3.57
CA HIS A 72 30.12 -16.28 -4.28
C HIS A 72 29.77 -15.07 -3.43
N VAL A 73 30.70 -14.14 -3.27
CA VAL A 73 30.48 -12.88 -2.56
C VAL A 73 30.45 -11.74 -3.55
N LEU A 74 29.33 -11.01 -3.62
CA LEU A 74 29.28 -9.70 -4.29
C LEU A 74 29.63 -8.65 -3.24
N LEU A 75 30.70 -7.90 -3.45
CA LEU A 75 31.17 -6.88 -2.51
C LEU A 75 31.00 -5.49 -3.12
N TRP A 76 30.34 -4.59 -2.40
CA TRP A 76 30.33 -3.15 -2.61
C TRP A 76 31.18 -2.49 -1.51
N PRO A 77 32.46 -2.17 -1.77
CA PRO A 77 33.39 -1.75 -0.71
C PRO A 77 33.19 -0.31 -0.22
N ASN A 78 32.22 0.43 -0.76
CA ASN A 78 32.00 1.84 -0.48
C ASN A 78 30.50 2.18 -0.53
N ALA A 79 30.15 3.46 -0.39
CA ALA A 79 28.77 3.96 -0.37
C ALA A 79 27.97 3.75 -1.67
N ARG A 80 28.57 3.23 -2.75
CA ARG A 80 27.86 2.88 -4.00
C ARG A 80 27.10 1.56 -3.89
N SER A 81 26.31 1.42 -2.84
CA SER A 81 25.44 0.26 -2.56
C SER A 81 23.99 0.71 -2.43
N TYR A 82 23.08 -0.24 -2.17
CA TYR A 82 21.69 0.04 -1.87
C TYR A 82 21.53 0.94 -0.64
N THR A 83 22.20 0.60 0.47
CA THR A 83 22.08 1.28 1.76
C THR A 83 22.89 2.57 1.87
N GLY A 84 23.72 2.91 0.88
CA GLY A 84 24.66 4.02 0.96
C GLY A 84 25.89 3.71 1.84
N GLN A 85 26.08 2.46 2.26
CA GLN A 85 27.21 2.00 3.09
C GLN A 85 27.98 0.87 2.41
N PRO A 86 29.19 0.51 2.85
CA PRO A 86 29.80 -0.74 2.41
C PRO A 86 28.83 -1.90 2.64
N ALA A 87 28.68 -2.76 1.63
CA ALA A 87 27.71 -3.84 1.65
C ALA A 87 28.25 -5.08 0.93
N ALA A 88 27.69 -6.23 1.25
CA ALA A 88 28.03 -7.48 0.58
C ALA A 88 26.82 -8.41 0.53
N GLU A 89 26.81 -9.27 -0.49
CA GLU A 89 25.86 -10.38 -0.60
C GLU A 89 26.63 -11.69 -0.75
N VAL A 90 26.36 -12.63 0.14
CA VAL A 90 26.89 -13.99 0.11
C VAL A 90 25.86 -14.89 -0.56
N HIS A 91 26.19 -15.38 -1.76
CA HIS A 91 25.38 -16.25 -2.59
C HIS A 91 25.85 -17.70 -2.41
N MET A 92 24.98 -18.53 -1.84
CA MET A 92 25.29 -19.91 -1.45
C MET A 92 24.15 -20.86 -1.79
N VAL A 93 24.28 -22.15 -1.49
CA VAL A 93 23.17 -23.11 -1.64
C VAL A 93 22.05 -22.78 -0.65
N GLY A 94 20.79 -22.88 -1.09
CA GLY A 94 19.62 -22.52 -0.28
C GLY A 94 19.21 -23.61 0.71
N SER A 95 20.04 -23.88 1.71
CA SER A 95 19.76 -24.81 2.79
C SER A 95 19.59 -24.03 4.11
N PRO A 96 18.41 -24.08 4.77
CA PRO A 96 18.18 -23.29 5.99
C PRO A 96 19.25 -23.50 7.09
N PRO A 97 19.70 -24.73 7.41
CA PRO A 97 20.78 -24.92 8.38
C PRO A 97 22.11 -24.27 7.98
N LEU A 98 22.42 -24.20 6.68
CA LEU A 98 23.66 -23.54 6.22
C LEU A 98 23.52 -22.02 6.28
N VAL A 99 22.34 -21.48 5.98
CA VAL A 99 22.07 -20.04 6.09
C VAL A 99 22.17 -19.60 7.54
N GLU A 100 21.57 -20.36 8.46
CA GLU A 100 21.66 -20.15 9.91
C GLU A 100 23.12 -20.17 10.38
N ALA A 101 23.90 -21.19 10.03
CA ALA A 101 25.30 -21.30 10.42
C ALA A 101 26.18 -20.13 9.92
N VAL A 102 25.97 -19.68 8.67
CA VAL A 102 26.71 -18.52 8.14
C VAL A 102 26.28 -17.23 8.86
N LEU A 103 24.99 -17.04 9.13
CA LEU A 103 24.50 -15.87 9.89
C LEU A 103 25.06 -15.85 11.31
N GLU A 104 25.02 -16.98 12.02
CA GLU A 104 25.59 -17.11 13.37
C GLU A 104 27.08 -16.75 13.38
N ARG A 105 27.84 -17.22 12.39
CA ARG A 105 29.25 -16.86 12.25
C ARG A 105 29.45 -15.35 12.05
N LEU A 106 28.63 -14.72 11.21
CA LEU A 106 28.69 -13.27 11.01
C LEU A 106 28.33 -12.51 12.30
N TYR A 107 27.35 -13.00 13.06
CA TYR A 107 26.96 -12.39 14.33
C TYR A 107 28.06 -12.50 15.39
N LEU A 108 28.70 -13.66 15.50
CA LEU A 108 29.85 -13.86 16.38
C LEU A 108 31.05 -12.98 15.99
N ALA A 109 31.20 -12.68 14.70
CA ALA A 109 32.24 -11.77 14.21
C ALA A 109 31.95 -10.28 14.51
N GLY A 110 30.73 -9.93 14.91
CA GLY A 110 30.35 -8.57 15.29
C GLY A 110 29.18 -7.97 14.49
N ALA A 111 28.60 -8.70 13.53
CA ALA A 111 27.39 -8.24 12.86
C ALA A 111 26.19 -8.29 13.82
N ARG A 112 25.29 -7.32 13.74
CA ARG A 112 23.99 -7.38 14.40
C ARG A 112 22.94 -7.99 13.46
N PRO A 113 21.96 -8.77 13.95
CA PRO A 113 20.78 -9.12 13.15
C PRO A 113 20.04 -7.87 12.68
N ALA A 114 19.76 -7.79 11.38
CA ALA A 114 18.99 -6.67 10.82
C ALA A 114 17.54 -6.70 11.33
N GLN A 115 16.98 -5.51 11.59
CA GLN A 115 15.55 -5.35 11.87
C GLN A 115 14.73 -5.39 10.56
N ALA A 116 13.40 -5.53 10.70
CA ALA A 116 12.46 -5.43 9.59
C ALA A 116 12.65 -4.10 8.85
N GLY A 117 12.87 -4.18 7.53
CA GLY A 117 13.04 -2.99 6.67
C GLY A 117 14.33 -2.19 6.89
N GLU A 118 15.24 -2.63 7.75
CA GLU A 118 16.40 -1.81 8.15
C GLU A 118 17.32 -1.46 6.97
N PHE A 119 17.48 -2.36 5.98
CA PHE A 119 18.26 -2.06 4.77
C PHE A 119 17.63 -0.92 3.96
N THR A 120 16.31 -0.95 3.76
CA THR A 120 15.58 0.09 3.05
C THR A 120 15.54 1.39 3.85
N LEU A 121 15.39 1.33 5.18
CA LEU A 121 15.51 2.48 6.07
C LEU A 121 16.89 3.16 5.93
N ARG A 122 17.98 2.38 5.94
CA ARG A 122 19.33 2.93 5.72
C ARG A 122 19.49 3.58 4.35
N ALA A 123 18.91 3.01 3.30
CA ALA A 123 18.88 3.62 1.97
C ALA A 123 18.17 4.99 1.97
N PHE A 124 17.05 5.09 2.68
CA PHE A 124 16.32 6.35 2.88
C PHE A 124 17.16 7.38 3.65
N LEU A 125 17.75 6.99 4.79
CA LEU A 125 18.58 7.89 5.60
C LEU A 125 19.86 8.34 4.88
N ALA A 126 20.39 7.53 3.97
CA ALA A 126 21.51 7.88 3.11
C ALA A 126 21.10 8.75 1.90
N GLY A 127 19.81 9.12 1.78
CA GLY A 127 19.29 9.92 0.67
C GLY A 127 19.33 9.20 -0.69
N ARG A 128 19.42 7.87 -0.70
CA ARG A 128 19.45 7.06 -1.95
C ARG A 128 18.06 6.92 -2.55
N ILE A 129 17.05 6.92 -1.69
CA ILE A 129 15.63 6.87 -2.00
C ILE A 129 14.89 7.82 -1.05
N ASP A 130 13.74 8.34 -1.47
CA ASP A 130 12.82 9.04 -0.58
C ASP A 130 11.77 8.10 0.05
N LEU A 131 10.87 8.64 0.86
CA LEU A 131 9.88 7.84 1.56
C LEU A 131 8.83 7.22 0.63
N LEU A 132 8.47 7.91 -0.47
CA LEU A 132 7.54 7.37 -1.47
C LEU A 132 8.17 6.19 -2.21
N GLN A 133 9.44 6.30 -2.57
CA GLN A 133 10.20 5.21 -3.19
C GLN A 133 10.41 4.05 -2.23
N ALA A 134 10.68 4.31 -0.95
CA ALA A 134 10.77 3.28 0.07
C ALA A 134 9.45 2.49 0.17
N GLU A 135 8.30 3.16 0.29
CA GLU A 135 6.98 2.51 0.28
C GLU A 135 6.72 1.72 -1.02
N ALA A 136 7.24 2.22 -2.15
CA ALA A 136 7.12 1.55 -3.44
C ALA A 136 7.92 0.24 -3.52
N VAL A 137 9.04 0.10 -2.81
CA VAL A 137 9.75 -1.18 -2.68
C VAL A 137 8.83 -2.25 -2.12
N LEU A 138 8.09 -1.94 -1.04
CA LEU A 138 7.10 -2.88 -0.49
C LEU A 138 5.98 -3.15 -1.49
N GLY A 139 5.49 -2.10 -2.17
CA GLY A 139 4.46 -2.21 -3.20
C GLY A 139 4.84 -3.17 -4.33
N VAL A 140 6.10 -3.15 -4.80
CA VAL A 140 6.58 -4.07 -5.84
C VAL A 140 6.57 -5.52 -5.34
N ILE A 141 7.00 -5.74 -4.10
CA ILE A 141 7.19 -7.11 -3.61
C ILE A 141 5.86 -7.76 -3.25
N ASP A 142 4.93 -6.99 -2.72
CA ASP A 142 3.62 -7.48 -2.30
C ASP A 142 2.57 -7.35 -3.41
N ALA A 143 3.00 -7.12 -4.66
CA ALA A 143 2.12 -6.86 -5.79
C ALA A 143 1.18 -8.04 -6.09
N PRO A 144 -0.15 -7.86 -5.98
CA PRO A 144 -1.12 -8.92 -6.25
C PRO A 144 -1.42 -9.08 -7.75
N ASP A 145 -1.24 -8.01 -8.54
CA ASP A 145 -1.56 -7.96 -9.96
C ASP A 145 -0.64 -7.01 -10.75
N ASP A 146 -0.73 -7.08 -12.08
CA ASP A 146 0.09 -6.30 -13.02
C ASP A 146 -0.17 -4.79 -12.94
N ALA A 147 -1.38 -4.36 -12.59
CA ALA A 147 -1.71 -2.94 -12.51
C ALA A 147 -1.02 -2.31 -11.30
N TRP A 148 -1.12 -2.97 -10.14
CA TRP A 148 -0.41 -2.59 -8.93
C TRP A 148 1.10 -2.60 -9.13
N LEU A 149 1.64 -3.66 -9.75
CA LEU A 149 3.07 -3.75 -10.03
C LEU A 149 3.54 -2.56 -10.89
N ARG A 150 2.78 -2.17 -11.92
CA ARG A 150 3.12 -1.01 -12.76
C ARG A 150 3.12 0.30 -11.97
N THR A 151 2.11 0.51 -11.12
CA THR A 151 2.05 1.69 -10.24
C THR A 151 3.23 1.70 -9.27
N ALA A 152 3.53 0.57 -8.62
CA ALA A 152 4.64 0.44 -7.70
C ALA A 152 5.98 0.72 -8.39
N LEU A 153 6.19 0.19 -9.59
CA LEU A 153 7.40 0.43 -10.38
C LEU A 153 7.53 1.90 -10.83
N ALA A 154 6.43 2.54 -11.21
CA ALA A 154 6.43 3.97 -11.59
C ALA A 154 6.75 4.87 -10.39
N GLN A 155 6.20 4.57 -9.21
CA GLN A 155 6.51 5.27 -7.97
C GLN A 155 7.97 5.01 -7.53
N LEU A 156 8.45 3.77 -7.64
CA LEU A 156 9.84 3.40 -7.33
C LEU A 156 10.84 4.11 -8.25
N ALA A 157 10.50 4.27 -9.53
CA ALA A 157 11.28 5.04 -10.49
C ALA A 157 11.31 6.56 -10.18
N GLY A 158 10.54 7.02 -9.20
CA GLY A 158 10.53 8.40 -8.72
C GLY A 158 9.63 9.33 -9.52
N GLY A 159 8.66 8.83 -10.30
CA GLY A 159 7.80 9.68 -11.14
C GLY A 159 7.01 10.73 -10.34
N VAL A 160 6.37 10.32 -9.25
CA VAL A 160 5.64 11.23 -8.34
C VAL A 160 6.58 12.06 -7.49
N SER A 161 7.64 11.43 -6.97
CA SER A 161 8.69 12.07 -6.17
C SER A 161 9.38 13.22 -6.89
N GLY A 162 9.75 13.03 -8.16
CA GLY A 162 10.42 14.05 -8.98
C GLY A 162 9.55 15.28 -9.15
N LYS A 163 8.27 15.10 -9.53
CA LYS A 163 7.33 16.22 -9.67
C LYS A 163 7.03 16.94 -8.35
N LEU A 164 6.94 16.20 -7.24
CA LEU A 164 6.80 16.82 -5.91
C LEU A 164 8.05 17.60 -5.52
N ALA A 165 9.23 17.08 -5.85
CA ALA A 165 10.49 17.78 -5.60
C ALA A 165 10.59 19.07 -6.43
N GLU A 166 10.20 19.04 -7.71
CA GLU A 166 10.13 20.22 -8.59
C GLU A 166 9.19 21.30 -8.02
N ILE A 167 7.98 20.91 -7.59
CA ILE A 167 7.03 21.84 -6.97
C ILE A 167 7.60 22.42 -5.66
N HIS A 168 8.21 21.58 -4.83
CA HIS A 168 8.79 22.03 -3.57
C HIS A 168 9.95 23.00 -3.79
N GLU A 169 10.84 22.72 -4.73
CA GLU A 169 11.94 23.63 -5.09
C GLU A 169 11.39 24.95 -5.63
N GLN A 170 10.35 24.89 -6.46
CA GLN A 170 9.71 26.09 -6.98
C GLN A 170 9.06 26.95 -5.89
N LEU A 171 8.36 26.33 -4.94
CA LEU A 171 7.77 27.03 -3.79
C LEU A 171 8.85 27.64 -2.88
N LEU A 172 10.03 27.01 -2.79
CA LEU A 172 11.15 27.53 -2.01
C LEU A 172 11.75 28.79 -2.66
N ILE A 173 11.90 28.78 -3.98
CA ILE A 173 12.32 29.96 -4.76
C ILE A 173 11.31 31.09 -4.58
N ASP A 174 10.02 30.77 -4.76
CA ASP A 174 8.93 31.75 -4.59
C ASP A 174 8.92 32.37 -3.18
N LEU A 175 9.17 31.58 -2.13
CA LEU A 175 9.28 32.08 -0.77
C LEU A 175 10.48 33.02 -0.61
N ALA A 176 11.64 32.65 -1.16
CA ALA A 176 12.85 33.47 -1.08
C ALA A 176 12.66 34.82 -1.79
N ASP A 177 11.98 34.84 -2.92
CA ASP A 177 11.68 36.07 -3.67
C ASP A 177 10.72 36.99 -2.90
N LEU A 178 9.69 36.42 -2.26
CA LEU A 178 8.77 37.19 -1.40
C LEU A 178 9.49 37.75 -0.16
N GLU A 179 10.35 36.96 0.49
CA GLU A 179 11.12 37.40 1.65
C GLU A 179 12.12 38.50 1.28
N ALA A 180 12.79 38.40 0.13
CA ALA A 180 13.62 39.47 -0.39
C ALA A 180 12.81 40.76 -0.64
N GLY A 181 11.61 40.65 -1.25
CA GLY A 181 10.73 41.80 -1.44
C GLY A 181 10.32 42.52 -0.15
N LEU A 182 10.17 41.77 0.95
CA LEU A 182 9.85 42.32 2.28
C LEU A 182 11.04 43.03 2.94
N ASP A 183 12.27 42.60 2.65
CA ASP A 183 13.49 43.23 3.19
C ASP A 183 13.89 44.51 2.44
N PHE A 184 13.44 44.68 1.18
CA PHE A 184 13.82 45.80 0.30
C PHE A 184 12.63 46.68 -0.18
N VAL A 185 11.61 46.87 0.67
CA VAL A 185 10.39 47.64 0.35
C VAL A 185 10.67 49.07 -0.13
N ASP A 186 11.79 49.68 0.28
CA ASP A 186 12.17 51.05 -0.10
C ASP A 186 12.86 51.16 -1.47
N GLU A 187 13.22 50.05 -2.11
CA GLU A 187 14.04 50.04 -3.34
C GLU A 187 13.25 49.86 -4.65
N ASP A 188 11.92 49.73 -4.62
CA ASP A 188 11.04 49.58 -5.82
C ASP A 188 11.51 48.43 -6.76
N ILE A 189 12.04 47.35 -6.17
CA ILE A 189 12.55 46.17 -6.89
C ILE A 189 11.47 45.08 -6.92
N ASP A 190 10.84 44.89 -8.07
CA ASP A 190 9.98 43.73 -8.32
C ASP A 190 10.85 42.48 -8.59
N PHE A 191 11.08 41.66 -7.56
CA PHE A 191 11.88 40.42 -7.69
C PHE A 191 11.18 39.35 -8.54
N VAL A 192 9.84 39.35 -8.60
CA VAL A 192 9.04 38.37 -9.36
C VAL A 192 7.82 39.02 -10.02
N SER A 193 7.57 38.64 -11.27
CA SER A 193 6.31 38.94 -11.95
C SER A 193 5.13 38.25 -11.24
N ARG A 194 4.17 39.04 -10.75
CA ARG A 194 2.92 38.54 -10.13
C ARG A 194 2.18 37.54 -11.03
N THR A 195 2.26 37.72 -12.34
CA THR A 195 1.62 36.82 -13.31
C THR A 195 2.30 35.46 -13.38
N GLU A 196 3.64 35.44 -13.37
CA GLU A 196 4.41 34.19 -13.36
C GLU A 196 4.22 33.44 -12.04
N PHE A 197 4.31 34.15 -10.92
CA PHE A 197 4.04 33.59 -9.60
C PHE A 197 2.66 32.93 -9.50
N ALA A 198 1.61 33.61 -9.96
CA ALA A 198 0.25 33.05 -9.98
C ALA A 198 0.14 31.80 -10.87
N ALA A 199 0.83 31.79 -12.01
CA ALA A 199 0.86 30.62 -12.90
C ALA A 199 1.57 29.42 -12.25
N ARG A 200 2.67 29.66 -11.51
CA ARG A 200 3.40 28.62 -10.77
C ARG A 200 2.55 28.02 -9.66
N LEU A 201 1.88 28.85 -8.85
CA LEU A 201 0.94 28.37 -7.83
C LEU A 201 -0.23 27.59 -8.44
N ALA A 202 -0.76 28.01 -9.59
CA ALA A 202 -1.82 27.28 -10.28
C ALA A 202 -1.35 25.89 -10.75
N ALA A 203 -0.16 25.79 -11.33
CA ALA A 203 0.41 24.51 -11.76
C ALA A 203 0.64 23.56 -10.57
N ALA A 204 1.13 24.09 -9.45
CA ALA A 204 1.29 23.32 -8.21
C ALA A 204 -0.05 22.81 -7.67
N ALA A 205 -1.06 23.69 -7.60
CA ALA A 205 -2.42 23.32 -7.17
C ALA A 205 -3.02 22.23 -8.06
N ASP A 206 -2.92 22.37 -9.38
CA ASP A 206 -3.45 21.39 -10.34
C ASP A 206 -2.80 20.01 -10.18
N PHE A 207 -1.49 19.98 -9.93
CA PHE A 207 -0.79 18.72 -9.68
C PHE A 207 -1.22 18.09 -8.35
N LEU A 208 -1.24 18.87 -7.27
CA LEU A 208 -1.65 18.39 -5.94
C LEU A 208 -3.11 17.94 -5.93
N ALA A 209 -3.99 18.63 -6.64
CA ALA A 209 -5.40 18.26 -6.78
C ALA A 209 -5.56 16.92 -7.51
N ARG A 210 -4.86 16.71 -8.64
CA ARG A 210 -4.86 15.41 -9.34
C ARG A 210 -4.35 14.29 -8.45
N LEU A 211 -3.24 14.54 -7.74
CA LEU A 211 -2.64 13.54 -6.87
C LEU A 211 -3.54 13.21 -5.66
N LEU A 212 -4.22 14.22 -5.11
CA LEU A 212 -5.20 14.05 -4.04
C LEU A 212 -6.45 13.31 -4.53
N GLU A 213 -6.96 13.63 -5.72
CA GLU A 213 -8.09 12.92 -6.34
C GLU A 213 -7.75 11.44 -6.53
N GLN A 214 -6.56 11.13 -7.04
CA GLN A 214 -6.07 9.76 -7.18
C GLN A 214 -5.90 9.07 -5.82
N ALA A 215 -5.38 9.77 -4.81
CA ALA A 215 -5.27 9.24 -3.44
C ALA A 215 -6.63 9.08 -2.74
N SER A 216 -7.64 9.84 -3.16
CA SER A 216 -9.02 9.79 -2.66
C SER A 216 -9.90 8.82 -3.45
N GLY A 217 -9.44 8.41 -4.64
CA GLY A 217 -9.98 7.33 -5.44
C GLY A 217 -10.07 6.08 -4.59
N ARG A 218 -11.32 5.62 -4.38
CA ARG A 218 -11.76 4.54 -3.50
C ARG A 218 -10.62 3.76 -2.83
N TRP A 219 -10.40 4.14 -1.56
CA TRP A 219 -9.59 3.53 -0.50
C TRP A 219 -9.73 2.01 -0.28
N HIS A 220 -10.36 1.24 -1.18
CA HIS A 220 -10.65 -0.18 -1.01
C HIS A 220 -9.79 -1.11 -1.87
N ALA A 221 -8.82 -0.61 -2.65
CA ALA A 221 -8.02 -1.46 -3.54
C ALA A 221 -7.09 -2.47 -2.83
N HIS A 222 -6.92 -2.39 -1.50
CA HIS A 222 -6.00 -3.24 -0.71
C HIS A 222 -6.66 -4.04 0.40
N ALA A 223 -7.97 -3.95 0.53
CA ALA A 223 -8.75 -5.06 1.05
C ALA A 223 -9.25 -5.83 -0.17
N ALA A 224 -9.35 -7.15 -0.07
CA ALA A 224 -10.11 -7.92 -1.05
C ALA A 224 -11.48 -7.22 -1.23
N PRO A 225 -11.93 -6.87 -2.45
CA PRO A 225 -13.11 -6.03 -2.64
C PRO A 225 -14.26 -6.53 -1.79
N SER A 226 -14.84 -5.62 -1.01
CA SER A 226 -15.87 -5.96 -0.04
C SER A 226 -17.20 -6.18 -0.76
N VAL A 227 -17.67 -7.42 -0.74
CA VAL A 227 -18.95 -7.82 -1.31
C VAL A 227 -19.92 -8.03 -0.16
N VAL A 228 -20.87 -7.11 0.00
CA VAL A 228 -21.87 -7.16 1.08
C VAL A 228 -23.12 -7.86 0.57
N ILE A 229 -23.54 -8.93 1.26
CA ILE A 229 -24.81 -9.61 1.02
C ILE A 229 -25.90 -8.92 1.85
N ALA A 230 -26.84 -8.27 1.16
CA ALA A 230 -27.92 -7.51 1.75
C ALA A 230 -29.28 -8.00 1.25
N GLY A 231 -30.36 -7.62 1.93
CA GLY A 231 -31.72 -8.01 1.56
C GLY A 231 -32.62 -8.22 2.78
N LEU A 232 -33.91 -8.39 2.55
CA LEU A 232 -34.92 -8.57 3.60
C LEU A 232 -34.61 -9.78 4.53
N PRO A 233 -35.19 -9.83 5.75
CA PRO A 233 -35.17 -11.03 6.58
C PRO A 233 -35.65 -12.26 5.80
N ASN A 234 -35.02 -13.42 6.02
CA ASN A 234 -35.32 -14.68 5.32
C ASN A 234 -35.09 -14.67 3.78
N ALA A 235 -34.40 -13.66 3.24
CA ALA A 235 -34.00 -13.60 1.84
C ALA A 235 -32.90 -14.59 1.42
N GLY A 236 -32.47 -15.51 2.29
CA GLY A 236 -31.44 -16.50 1.97
C GLY A 236 -30.00 -15.99 1.97
N LYS A 237 -29.73 -14.83 2.62
CA LYS A 237 -28.39 -14.20 2.70
C LYS A 237 -27.30 -15.13 3.24
N SER A 238 -27.48 -15.65 4.45
CA SER A 238 -26.51 -16.54 5.10
C SER A 238 -26.34 -17.88 4.35
N THR A 239 -27.39 -18.35 3.67
CA THR A 239 -27.31 -19.53 2.81
C THR A 239 -26.46 -19.26 1.57
N LEU A 240 -26.64 -18.09 0.93
CA LEU A 240 -25.80 -17.67 -0.20
C LEU A 240 -24.35 -17.40 0.23
N PHE A 241 -24.15 -16.83 1.42
CA PHE A 241 -22.83 -16.61 2.03
C PHE A 241 -22.04 -17.92 2.14
N ASN A 242 -22.61 -18.94 2.78
CA ASN A 242 -21.95 -20.24 2.94
C ASN A 242 -21.68 -20.91 1.58
N LEU A 243 -22.63 -20.84 0.65
CA LEU A 243 -22.47 -21.43 -0.69
C LEU A 243 -21.32 -20.81 -1.48
N LEU A 244 -21.12 -19.49 -1.36
CA LEU A 244 -20.02 -18.80 -2.02
C LEU A 244 -18.64 -19.19 -1.44
N ILE A 245 -18.60 -19.61 -0.18
CA ILE A 245 -17.38 -19.99 0.55
C ILE A 245 -17.00 -21.47 0.34
N GLU A 246 -17.98 -22.38 0.37
CA GLU A 246 -17.74 -23.84 0.44
C GLU A 246 -17.17 -24.47 -0.84
N ASP A 247 -17.43 -23.91 -2.01
CA ASP A 247 -17.14 -24.56 -3.30
C ASP A 247 -15.66 -24.45 -3.77
N HIS A 248 -14.87 -23.59 -3.13
CA HIS A 248 -13.44 -23.42 -3.43
C HIS A 248 -12.66 -23.21 -2.12
N ALA A 249 -12.01 -24.27 -1.64
CA ALA A 249 -11.20 -24.31 -0.42
C ALA A 249 -10.44 -23.00 -0.13
N ALA A 250 -11.01 -22.17 0.73
CA ALA A 250 -10.30 -21.13 1.46
C ALA A 250 -9.72 -21.78 2.72
N ILE A 251 -8.45 -21.51 3.01
CA ILE A 251 -7.85 -21.87 4.30
C ILE A 251 -8.64 -21.09 5.36
N VAL A 252 -9.45 -21.80 6.14
CA VAL A 252 -10.19 -21.24 7.26
C VAL A 252 -9.21 -21.07 8.41
N THR A 253 -8.85 -19.84 8.74
CA THR A 253 -8.32 -19.52 10.07
C THR A 253 -9.50 -19.15 10.96
N GLU A 254 -9.85 -20.01 11.90
CA GLU A 254 -10.78 -19.68 12.97
C GLU A 254 -10.12 -18.66 13.92
N TYR A 255 -10.43 -17.37 13.76
CA TYR A 255 -10.27 -16.43 14.87
C TYR A 255 -11.48 -16.56 15.78
N ALA A 256 -11.40 -17.48 16.74
CA ALA A 256 -12.33 -17.57 17.83
C ALA A 256 -12.21 -16.30 18.71
N GLY A 257 -13.27 -15.49 18.70
CA GLY A 257 -13.46 -14.43 19.68
C GLY A 257 -13.48 -13.01 19.11
N THR A 258 -14.54 -12.62 18.41
CA THR A 258 -14.99 -11.22 18.39
C THR A 258 -16.52 -11.15 18.34
N THR A 259 -17.07 -10.13 18.96
CA THR A 259 -18.48 -9.92 19.31
C THR A 259 -19.47 -9.98 18.13
N ARG A 260 -20.33 -11.01 18.15
CA ARG A 260 -21.75 -11.12 17.73
C ARG A 260 -22.41 -10.24 16.64
N ASP A 261 -21.73 -9.51 15.75
CA ASP A 261 -22.41 -8.57 14.83
C ASP A 261 -22.15 -8.64 13.30
N TYR A 262 -21.15 -9.34 12.72
CA TYR A 262 -21.09 -9.60 11.25
C TYR A 262 -20.28 -10.87 10.96
N LEU A 263 -20.63 -11.62 9.90
CA LEU A 263 -19.77 -12.69 9.39
C LEU A 263 -18.96 -12.16 8.21
N ARG A 264 -17.64 -12.32 8.26
CA ARG A 264 -16.71 -11.97 7.19
C ARG A 264 -15.90 -13.18 6.81
N ALA A 265 -15.74 -13.42 5.53
CA ALA A 265 -14.91 -14.52 5.04
C ALA A 265 -14.21 -14.14 3.73
N PRO A 266 -12.91 -14.49 3.57
CA PRO A 266 -12.28 -14.40 2.27
C PRO A 266 -12.93 -15.41 1.31
N CYS A 267 -13.27 -14.96 0.11
CA CYS A 267 -13.86 -15.78 -0.94
C CYS A 267 -13.11 -15.53 -2.26
N LYS A 268 -12.97 -16.57 -3.10
CA LYS A 268 -12.42 -16.42 -4.45
C LYS A 268 -13.53 -16.48 -5.48
N VAL A 269 -13.54 -15.52 -6.38
CA VAL A 269 -14.49 -15.43 -7.48
C VAL A 269 -13.69 -15.35 -8.78
N GLY A 270 -13.59 -16.48 -9.48
CA GLY A 270 -12.67 -16.61 -10.61
C GLY A 270 -11.21 -16.43 -10.19
N ARG A 271 -10.53 -15.39 -10.71
CA ARG A 271 -9.15 -15.03 -10.33
C ARG A 271 -9.07 -13.98 -9.23
N LEU A 272 -10.20 -13.40 -8.81
CA LEU A 272 -10.24 -12.31 -7.83
C LEU A 272 -10.43 -12.88 -6.41
N ALA A 273 -9.65 -12.38 -5.46
CA ALA A 273 -9.93 -12.57 -4.03
C ALA A 273 -10.83 -11.41 -3.56
N ILE A 274 -11.93 -11.73 -2.88
CA ILE A 274 -12.90 -10.77 -2.33
C ILE A 274 -13.10 -11.02 -0.83
N GLU A 275 -13.52 -10.00 -0.08
CA GLU A 275 -14.03 -10.17 1.29
C GLU A 275 -15.57 -10.23 1.22
N LEU A 276 -16.15 -11.36 1.57
CA LEU A 276 -17.59 -11.53 1.64
C LEU A 276 -18.08 -11.14 3.03
N VAL A 277 -19.13 -10.32 3.11
CA VAL A 277 -19.71 -9.85 4.37
C VAL A 277 -21.20 -10.17 4.40
N ASP A 278 -21.64 -10.98 5.38
CA ASP A 278 -23.07 -11.21 5.65
C ASP A 278 -23.58 -10.22 6.70
N THR A 279 -24.53 -9.38 6.31
CA THR A 279 -25.30 -8.56 7.25
C THR A 279 -26.39 -9.45 7.84
N ALA A 280 -26.06 -10.16 8.92
CA ALA A 280 -27.01 -11.01 9.63
C ALA A 280 -28.33 -10.25 9.89
N GLY A 281 -29.45 -10.90 9.59
CA GLY A 281 -30.76 -10.28 9.36
C GLY A 281 -31.28 -9.38 10.48
N ARG A 282 -31.01 -8.07 10.37
CA ARG A 282 -31.77 -7.04 11.06
C ARG A 282 -32.80 -6.40 10.13
N GLU A 283 -33.92 -6.04 10.74
CA GLU A 283 -35.10 -5.49 10.09
C GLU A 283 -34.76 -4.26 9.22
N PRO A 284 -35.38 -4.13 8.04
CA PRO A 284 -35.43 -2.86 7.36
C PRO A 284 -36.33 -1.93 8.19
N ILE A 285 -35.74 -0.88 8.76
CA ILE A 285 -36.37 0.37 9.20
C ILE A 285 -37.83 0.20 9.68
N ARG A 286 -38.01 -0.26 10.92
CA ARG A 286 -39.17 0.12 11.73
C ARG A 286 -38.68 0.95 12.91
N ASN A 287 -39.38 2.06 13.15
CA ASN A 287 -38.99 3.20 13.97
C ASN A 287 -38.30 2.89 15.30
N GLU A 288 -37.37 3.80 15.64
CA GLU A 288 -37.01 4.27 16.98
C GLU A 288 -36.81 3.22 18.08
N LEU A 289 -35.59 2.65 18.16
CA LEU A 289 -34.82 2.41 19.38
C LEU A 289 -33.58 1.54 19.06
N HIS A 290 -32.40 1.94 19.59
CA HIS A 290 -31.05 1.31 19.49
C HIS A 290 -30.03 1.91 18.50
N GLN A 291 -29.52 3.10 18.84
CA GLN A 291 -28.53 3.89 18.09
C GLN A 291 -27.12 3.27 17.92
N ALA A 292 -26.69 2.32 18.75
CA ALA A 292 -25.31 1.80 18.69
C ALA A 292 -25.11 0.72 17.60
N ALA A 293 -26.16 0.01 17.19
CA ALA A 293 -26.08 -1.11 16.26
C ALA A 293 -26.41 -0.75 14.79
N GLN A 294 -27.07 0.39 14.55
CA GLN A 294 -27.42 0.89 13.22
C GLN A 294 -26.22 1.46 12.46
N GLY A 295 -25.29 2.13 13.15
CA GLY A 295 -24.13 2.76 12.52
C GLY A 295 -23.25 1.77 11.77
N ALA A 296 -23.04 0.56 12.29
CA ALA A 296 -22.12 -0.40 11.67
C ALA A 296 -22.67 -1.04 10.37
N SER A 297 -23.98 -1.26 10.27
CA SER A 297 -24.61 -1.90 9.09
C SER A 297 -24.75 -0.91 7.93
N GLU A 298 -25.13 0.33 8.26
CA GLU A 298 -25.08 1.43 7.30
C GLU A 298 -23.63 1.71 6.88
N ASN A 299 -22.68 1.72 7.81
CA ASN A 299 -21.27 1.89 7.46
C ASN A 299 -20.75 0.77 6.55
N ALA A 300 -21.14 -0.49 6.77
CA ALA A 300 -20.76 -1.62 5.92
C ALA A 300 -21.38 -1.52 4.51
N LEU A 301 -22.66 -1.15 4.41
CA LEU A 301 -23.33 -0.89 3.12
C LEU A 301 -22.75 0.34 2.41
N LEU A 302 -22.33 1.36 3.17
CA LEU A 302 -21.68 2.55 2.62
C LEU A 302 -20.24 2.25 2.19
N SER A 303 -19.50 1.39 2.88
CA SER A 303 -18.13 1.05 2.50
C SER A 303 -18.02 -0.05 1.44
N ALA A 304 -19.13 -0.75 1.13
CA ALA A 304 -19.14 -1.87 0.19
C ALA A 304 -18.67 -1.50 -1.22
N ASP A 305 -17.81 -2.33 -1.80
CA ASP A 305 -17.40 -2.22 -3.20
C ASP A 305 -18.49 -2.74 -4.13
N LEU A 306 -19.20 -3.79 -3.73
CA LEU A 306 -20.38 -4.34 -4.42
C LEU A 306 -21.42 -4.79 -3.40
N ILE A 307 -22.69 -4.45 -3.64
CA ILE A 307 -23.80 -4.97 -2.83
C ILE A 307 -24.56 -6.02 -3.62
N LEU A 308 -24.70 -7.22 -3.05
CA LEU A 308 -25.57 -8.30 -3.53
C LEU A 308 -26.92 -8.21 -2.82
N TRP A 309 -27.91 -7.61 -3.48
CA TRP A 309 -29.25 -7.52 -2.95
C TRP A 309 -30.03 -8.81 -3.23
N CYS A 310 -30.29 -9.59 -2.19
CA CYS A 310 -31.02 -10.85 -2.23
C CYS A 310 -32.53 -10.61 -2.18
N THR A 311 -33.22 -11.01 -3.24
CA THR A 311 -34.68 -11.03 -3.34
C THR A 311 -35.14 -12.50 -3.38
N PRO A 312 -35.86 -13.02 -2.38
CA PRO A 312 -36.28 -14.42 -2.39
C PRO A 312 -37.43 -14.64 -3.37
N SER A 313 -37.32 -15.65 -4.24
CA SER A 313 -38.34 -15.96 -5.26
C SER A 313 -39.68 -16.40 -4.67
N ASP A 314 -39.68 -16.92 -3.43
CA ASP A 314 -40.87 -17.32 -2.67
C ASP A 314 -41.49 -16.16 -1.85
N ALA A 315 -41.03 -14.91 -2.05
CA ALA A 315 -41.56 -13.75 -1.33
C ALA A 315 -43.07 -13.56 -1.55
N SER A 316 -43.79 -13.25 -0.47
CA SER A 316 -45.17 -12.79 -0.52
C SER A 316 -45.30 -11.46 -1.26
N GLN A 317 -46.50 -11.12 -1.74
CA GLN A 317 -46.75 -9.88 -2.46
C GLN A 317 -46.39 -8.62 -1.64
N SER A 318 -46.64 -8.65 -0.32
CA SER A 318 -46.26 -7.56 0.59
C SER A 318 -44.74 -7.43 0.74
N SER A 319 -44.02 -8.55 0.86
CA SER A 319 -42.55 -8.55 0.95
C SER A 319 -41.89 -8.12 -0.36
N ARG A 320 -42.48 -8.43 -1.53
CA ARG A 320 -41.97 -7.97 -2.83
C ARG A 320 -42.04 -6.44 -2.98
N ALA A 321 -43.14 -5.82 -2.53
CA ALA A 321 -43.29 -4.37 -2.58
C ALA A 321 -42.30 -3.65 -1.64
N GLU A 322 -42.03 -4.24 -0.47
CA GLU A 322 -41.04 -3.73 0.47
C GLU A 322 -39.60 -3.88 -0.08
N ASP A 323 -39.28 -5.05 -0.66
CA ASP A 323 -37.99 -5.33 -1.29
C ASP A 323 -37.65 -4.31 -2.39
N GLU A 324 -38.60 -4.03 -3.29
CA GLU A 324 -38.44 -3.08 -4.38
C GLU A 324 -38.15 -1.66 -3.87
N ARG A 325 -38.84 -1.25 -2.79
CA ARG A 325 -38.65 0.06 -2.17
C ARG A 325 -37.25 0.23 -1.59
N PHE A 326 -36.74 -0.79 -0.89
CA PHE A 326 -35.40 -0.75 -0.32
C PHE A 326 -34.32 -0.81 -1.40
N PHE A 327 -34.50 -1.64 -2.43
CA PHE A 327 -33.56 -1.71 -3.54
C PHE A 327 -33.47 -0.40 -4.33
N ALA A 328 -34.60 0.27 -4.57
CA ALA A 328 -34.62 1.59 -5.22
C ALA A 328 -33.85 2.64 -4.41
N MET A 329 -34.11 2.71 -3.09
CA MET A 329 -33.40 3.62 -2.17
C MET A 329 -31.89 3.36 -2.14
N LEU A 330 -31.49 2.09 -2.18
CA LEU A 330 -30.08 1.70 -2.19
C LEU A 330 -29.41 2.09 -3.51
N ARG A 331 -30.08 1.86 -4.64
CA ARG A 331 -29.59 2.19 -5.99
C ARG A 331 -29.42 3.70 -6.18
N GLU A 332 -30.29 4.54 -5.61
CA GLU A 332 -30.12 6.00 -5.61
C GLU A 332 -28.86 6.44 -4.84
N LYS A 333 -28.53 5.77 -3.73
CA LYS A 333 -27.36 6.10 -2.90
C LYS A 333 -26.05 5.47 -3.41
N ARG A 334 -26.13 4.42 -4.23
CA ARG A 334 -24.97 3.61 -4.68
C ARG A 334 -25.16 3.09 -6.11
N ALA A 335 -24.23 3.47 -6.98
CA ALA A 335 -24.20 2.99 -8.37
C ALA A 335 -23.84 1.49 -8.49
N ASN A 336 -23.22 0.88 -7.47
CA ASN A 336 -22.64 -0.47 -7.54
C ASN A 336 -23.46 -1.56 -6.79
N CYS A 337 -24.74 -1.74 -7.15
CA CYS A 337 -25.59 -2.82 -6.62
C CYS A 337 -25.93 -3.89 -7.68
N LEU A 338 -25.98 -5.16 -7.32
CA LEU A 338 -26.37 -6.31 -8.15
C LEU A 338 -27.52 -7.05 -7.46
N ARG A 339 -28.58 -7.36 -8.21
CA ARG A 339 -29.79 -7.99 -7.67
C ARG A 339 -29.76 -9.50 -7.93
N VAL A 340 -29.97 -10.28 -6.88
CA VAL A 340 -29.86 -11.74 -6.88
C VAL A 340 -31.19 -12.35 -6.46
N ALA A 341 -31.79 -13.16 -7.33
CA ALA A 341 -33.00 -13.90 -7.01
C ALA A 341 -32.62 -15.20 -6.28
N THR A 342 -32.81 -15.24 -4.96
CA THR A 342 -32.48 -16.41 -4.13
C THR A 342 -33.65 -17.38 -4.04
N LYS A 343 -33.38 -18.65 -3.69
CA LYS A 343 -34.39 -19.74 -3.66
C LYS A 343 -35.10 -19.93 -5.00
N ALA A 344 -34.34 -19.80 -6.10
CA ALA A 344 -34.88 -19.90 -7.45
C ALA A 344 -35.57 -21.26 -7.74
N ASP A 345 -35.27 -22.31 -6.96
CA ASP A 345 -35.94 -23.62 -7.01
C ASP A 345 -37.44 -23.57 -6.63
N LEU A 346 -37.89 -22.50 -5.97
CA LEU A 346 -39.27 -22.31 -5.55
C LEU A 346 -40.05 -21.35 -6.46
N ALA A 347 -39.43 -20.81 -7.52
CA ALA A 347 -40.06 -19.87 -8.43
C ALA A 347 -41.07 -20.57 -9.36
N GLN A 348 -42.32 -20.08 -9.41
CA GLN A 348 -43.31 -20.55 -10.39
C GLN A 348 -43.27 -19.77 -11.70
N ASP A 349 -42.71 -18.56 -11.72
CA ASP A 349 -42.46 -17.77 -12.93
C ASP A 349 -41.44 -16.66 -12.61
N PRO A 350 -40.18 -16.73 -13.08
CA PRO A 350 -39.21 -15.67 -12.83
C PRO A 350 -39.31 -14.65 -13.98
N ASP A 351 -39.53 -13.39 -13.65
CA ASP A 351 -39.24 -12.30 -14.58
C ASP A 351 -37.71 -12.22 -14.73
N GLN A 352 -37.15 -13.03 -15.64
CA GLN A 352 -35.73 -13.40 -15.73
C GLN A 352 -34.82 -12.29 -16.27
N SER A 353 -35.36 -11.13 -16.68
CA SER A 353 -34.60 -10.17 -17.49
C SER A 353 -33.64 -9.27 -16.70
N SER A 354 -33.77 -9.19 -15.37
CA SER A 354 -32.97 -8.26 -14.53
C SER A 354 -32.32 -8.87 -13.29
N PHE A 355 -32.43 -10.20 -13.10
CA PHE A 355 -31.94 -10.90 -11.93
C PHE A 355 -30.94 -12.00 -12.30
N ILE A 356 -29.95 -12.22 -11.44
CA ILE A 356 -29.20 -13.47 -11.42
C ILE A 356 -29.90 -14.43 -10.48
N ALA A 357 -30.48 -15.50 -11.02
CA ALA A 357 -31.20 -16.50 -10.24
C ALA A 357 -30.25 -17.53 -9.64
N VAL A 358 -30.35 -17.75 -8.32
CA VAL A 358 -29.53 -18.70 -7.57
C VAL A 358 -30.41 -19.58 -6.69
N SER A 359 -30.18 -20.90 -6.75
CA SER A 359 -30.68 -21.83 -5.74
C SER A 359 -29.53 -22.38 -4.93
N ALA A 360 -29.46 -22.00 -3.66
CA ALA A 360 -28.45 -22.55 -2.76
C ALA A 360 -28.69 -24.03 -2.41
N ARG A 361 -29.90 -24.55 -2.64
CA ARG A 361 -30.23 -25.97 -2.43
C ARG A 361 -29.59 -26.87 -3.47
N ASN A 362 -29.59 -26.44 -4.73
CA ASN A 362 -29.13 -27.24 -5.86
C ASN A 362 -27.81 -26.72 -6.47
N GLY A 363 -27.25 -25.63 -5.94
CA GLY A 363 -26.05 -24.96 -6.47
C GLY A 363 -26.27 -24.24 -7.81
N THR A 364 -27.51 -24.15 -8.31
CA THR A 364 -27.77 -23.58 -9.64
C THR A 364 -27.52 -22.08 -9.66
N GLY A 365 -26.91 -21.59 -10.75
CA GLY A 365 -26.69 -20.16 -10.99
C GLY A 365 -25.51 -19.53 -10.23
N ILE A 366 -24.80 -20.30 -9.39
CA ILE A 366 -23.68 -19.79 -8.59
C ILE A 366 -22.50 -19.32 -9.45
N ASP A 367 -22.16 -20.04 -10.51
CA ASP A 367 -21.06 -19.66 -11.42
C ASP A 367 -21.40 -18.41 -12.24
N ALA A 368 -22.66 -18.25 -12.63
CA ALA A 368 -23.15 -17.04 -13.28
C ALA A 368 -23.09 -15.84 -12.33
N LEU A 369 -23.48 -16.03 -11.05
CA LEU A 369 -23.34 -15.01 -10.02
C LEU A 369 -21.88 -14.63 -9.79
N ARG A 370 -20.97 -15.61 -9.71
CA ARG A 370 -19.52 -15.40 -9.59
C ARG A 370 -18.99 -14.57 -10.75
N THR A 371 -19.30 -14.97 -11.97
CA THR A 371 -18.85 -14.26 -13.18
C THR A 371 -19.34 -12.81 -13.16
N ALA A 372 -20.62 -12.59 -12.84
CA ALA A 372 -21.18 -11.25 -12.75
C ALA A 372 -20.54 -10.42 -11.62
N ILE A 373 -20.24 -11.00 -10.46
CA ILE A 373 -19.50 -10.32 -9.38
C ILE A 373 -18.14 -9.86 -9.90
N ALA A 374 -17.40 -10.75 -10.57
CA ALA A 374 -16.08 -10.43 -11.12
C ALA A 374 -16.16 -9.31 -12.17
N ASP A 375 -17.07 -9.42 -13.14
CA ASP A 375 -17.25 -8.43 -14.20
C ASP A 375 -17.63 -7.06 -13.63
N ARG A 376 -18.51 -7.02 -12.62
CA ARG A 376 -18.95 -5.76 -11.99
C ARG A 376 -17.84 -5.10 -11.18
N LEU A 377 -16.96 -5.88 -10.57
CA LEU A 377 -15.80 -5.37 -9.84
C LEU A 377 -14.69 -4.90 -10.81
N LEU A 378 -14.56 -5.55 -11.98
CA LEU A 378 -13.57 -5.21 -13.01
C LEU A 378 -14.00 -4.06 -13.94
N ALA A 379 -15.30 -3.84 -14.14
CA ALA A 379 -15.84 -2.80 -15.01
C ALA A 379 -15.80 -1.38 -14.41
N ALA A 380 -15.39 -1.22 -13.15
CA ALA A 380 -15.07 0.08 -12.60
C ALA A 380 -13.82 0.61 -13.34
N PRO A 381 -13.85 1.82 -13.94
CA PRO A 381 -12.71 2.31 -14.70
C PRO A 381 -11.48 2.35 -13.80
N ALA A 382 -10.45 1.62 -14.21
CA ALA A 382 -9.10 1.76 -13.71
C ALA A 382 -8.60 3.16 -14.12
N ALA A 383 -9.04 4.19 -13.40
CA ALA A 383 -8.31 5.44 -13.37
C ALA A 383 -6.91 5.09 -12.90
N GLY A 384 -5.91 5.36 -13.75
CA GLY A 384 -4.51 5.05 -13.48
C GLY A 384 -4.13 5.54 -12.09
N GLN A 385 -3.89 4.59 -11.18
CA GLN A 385 -3.42 4.90 -9.84
C GLN A 385 -1.97 5.32 -9.97
N GLU A 386 -1.65 6.58 -9.68
CA GLU A 386 -0.25 7.07 -9.62
C GLU A 386 0.41 6.79 -8.26
N LEU A 387 -0.40 6.55 -7.21
CA LEU A 387 0.07 6.23 -5.86
C LEU A 387 -0.44 4.88 -5.40
N LEU A 388 0.42 4.15 -4.68
CA LEU A 388 0.01 2.96 -3.93
C LEU A 388 -0.99 3.32 -2.83
N GLY A 389 -1.93 2.42 -2.53
CA GLY A 389 -2.99 2.69 -1.55
C GLY A 389 -2.45 2.98 -0.15
N SER A 390 -1.41 2.28 0.30
CA SER A 390 -0.73 2.56 1.57
C SER A 390 -0.05 3.94 1.59
N THR A 391 0.64 4.31 0.52
CA THR A 391 1.25 5.63 0.34
C THR A 391 0.17 6.72 0.33
N ALA A 392 -0.91 6.51 -0.43
CA ALA A 392 -2.05 7.40 -0.49
C ALA A 392 -2.67 7.63 0.90
N ALA A 393 -2.83 6.56 1.71
CA ALA A 393 -3.31 6.65 3.10
C ALA A 393 -2.55 7.68 3.92
N ARG A 394 -1.23 7.54 3.90
CA ARG A 394 -0.29 8.31 4.69
C ARG A 394 -0.25 9.75 4.20
N CYS A 395 -0.19 9.92 2.88
CA CYS A 395 -0.01 11.23 2.27
C CYS A 395 -1.29 12.05 2.21
N ARG A 396 -2.48 11.45 2.27
CA ARG A 396 -3.76 12.13 2.01
C ARG A 396 -3.94 13.42 2.81
N ASP A 397 -3.66 13.40 4.11
CA ASP A 397 -3.82 14.59 4.94
C ASP A 397 -2.81 15.69 4.57
N SER A 398 -1.53 15.33 4.38
CA SER A 398 -0.51 16.27 3.94
C SER A 398 -0.75 16.78 2.52
N LEU A 399 -1.23 15.96 1.59
CA LEU A 399 -1.61 16.36 0.23
C LEU A 399 -2.75 17.37 0.27
N ARG A 400 -3.78 17.09 1.08
CA ARG A 400 -4.91 17.99 1.27
C ARG A 400 -4.45 19.33 1.87
N LYS A 401 -3.67 19.31 2.95
CA LYS A 401 -3.17 20.54 3.58
C LYS A 401 -2.24 21.33 2.66
N ALA A 402 -1.38 20.66 1.90
CA ALA A 402 -0.53 21.30 0.89
C ALA A 402 -1.38 21.98 -0.20
N LEU A 403 -2.39 21.29 -0.74
CA LEU A 403 -3.30 21.86 -1.72
C LEU A 403 -4.04 23.07 -1.16
N GLU A 404 -4.64 22.94 0.03
CA GLU A 404 -5.34 24.03 0.70
C GLU A 404 -4.44 25.26 0.91
N ALA A 405 -3.17 25.06 1.31
CA ALA A 405 -2.19 26.13 1.49
C ALA A 405 -1.82 26.82 0.17
N VAL A 406 -1.54 26.07 -0.89
CA VAL A 406 -1.25 26.62 -2.22
C VAL A 406 -2.45 27.40 -2.78
N GLU A 407 -3.67 26.90 -2.58
CA GLU A 407 -4.88 27.60 -3.01
C GLU A 407 -5.11 28.90 -2.22
N ARG A 408 -4.85 28.91 -0.90
CA ARG A 408 -4.89 30.14 -0.09
C ARG A 408 -3.85 31.15 -0.54
N ALA A 409 -2.60 30.73 -0.78
CA ALA A 409 -1.55 31.59 -1.32
C ALA A 409 -1.97 32.22 -2.65
N ARG A 410 -2.56 31.42 -3.55
CA ARG A 410 -3.07 31.90 -4.85
C ARG A 410 -4.19 32.91 -4.69
N ALA A 411 -5.14 32.64 -3.78
CA ALA A 411 -6.25 33.55 -3.50
C ALA A 411 -5.75 34.91 -2.96
N LEU A 412 -4.84 34.89 -1.98
CA LEU A 412 -4.21 36.08 -1.41
C LEU A 412 -3.47 36.90 -2.47
N ALA A 413 -2.69 36.24 -3.34
CA ALA A 413 -1.98 36.88 -4.44
C ALA A 413 -2.93 37.59 -5.42
N SER A 414 -4.04 36.94 -5.79
CA SER A 414 -5.05 37.53 -6.70
C SER A 414 -5.85 38.69 -6.09
N GLN A 415 -5.97 38.73 -4.76
CA GLN A 415 -6.64 39.81 -4.04
C GLN A 415 -5.71 40.99 -3.75
N GLY A 416 -4.41 40.89 -4.08
CA GLY A 416 -3.41 41.90 -3.74
C GLY A 416 -3.16 42.03 -2.24
N ALA A 417 -3.27 40.91 -1.50
CA ALA A 417 -2.89 40.87 -0.10
C ALA A 417 -1.37 41.05 0.09
N GLY A 418 -0.95 41.40 1.31
CA GLY A 418 0.47 41.60 1.62
C GLY A 418 1.30 40.31 1.49
N ASP A 419 2.55 40.47 1.06
CA ASP A 419 3.46 39.35 0.77
C ASP A 419 3.77 38.48 2.00
N GLU A 420 3.68 39.03 3.21
CA GLU A 420 3.79 38.29 4.47
C GLU A 420 2.75 37.17 4.59
N LEU A 421 1.49 37.43 4.19
CA LEU A 421 0.42 36.44 4.26
C LEU A 421 0.61 35.34 3.21
N ILE A 422 1.11 35.71 2.03
CA ILE A 422 1.41 34.77 0.96
C ILE A 422 2.58 33.87 1.39
N ALA A 423 3.65 34.44 1.93
CA ALA A 423 4.81 33.71 2.44
C ALA A 423 4.44 32.71 3.54
N LEU A 424 3.53 33.08 4.45
CA LEU A 424 3.02 32.18 5.49
C LEU A 424 2.37 30.91 4.89
N GLU A 425 1.53 31.07 3.87
CA GLU A 425 0.87 29.94 3.21
C GLU A 425 1.85 29.08 2.40
N ILE A 426 2.86 29.68 1.77
CA ILE A 426 3.92 28.93 1.08
C ILE A 426 4.74 28.09 2.08
N ARG A 427 5.07 28.62 3.26
CA ARG A 427 5.77 27.86 4.32
C ARG A 427 4.99 26.62 4.74
N GLU A 428 3.66 26.73 4.92
CA GLU A 428 2.79 25.58 5.20
C GLU A 428 2.84 24.56 4.05
N ALA A 429 2.75 25.00 2.79
CA ALA A 429 2.83 24.11 1.64
C ALA A 429 4.19 23.37 1.56
N LEU A 430 5.30 24.07 1.85
CA LEU A 430 6.65 23.49 1.92
C LEU A 430 6.76 22.44 3.04
N GLU A 431 6.21 22.72 4.22
CA GLU A 431 6.20 21.76 5.33
C GLU A 431 5.46 20.47 4.95
N GLN A 432 4.26 20.59 4.37
CA GLN A 432 3.45 19.42 4.04
C GLN A 432 4.01 18.62 2.86
N THR A 433 4.52 19.28 1.82
CA THR A 433 5.22 18.60 0.70
C THR A 433 6.51 17.93 1.19
N GLY A 434 7.23 18.55 2.13
CA GLY A 434 8.37 17.95 2.82
C GLY A 434 8.01 16.69 3.61
N ARG A 435 6.88 16.67 4.31
CA ARG A 435 6.38 15.47 5.02
C ARG A 435 6.03 14.31 4.08
N ILE A 436 5.47 14.61 2.91
CA ILE A 436 5.12 13.58 1.91
C ILE A 436 6.37 12.82 1.45
N ALA A 437 7.42 13.56 1.09
CA ALA A 437 8.71 13.01 0.64
C ALA A 437 9.56 12.41 1.78
N GLY A 438 9.21 12.69 3.04
CA GLY A 438 10.03 12.29 4.19
C GLY A 438 11.25 13.18 4.39
N ARG A 439 11.20 14.46 4.01
CA ARG A 439 12.20 15.47 4.44
C ARG A 439 11.97 15.92 5.88
N VAL A 440 10.72 15.85 6.34
CA VAL A 440 10.30 16.04 7.72
C VAL A 440 9.64 14.74 8.18
N TYR A 441 10.25 14.04 9.12
CA TYR A 441 9.77 12.77 9.63
C TYR A 441 9.88 12.68 11.15
N THR A 442 9.12 11.75 11.73
CA THR A 442 9.22 11.36 13.14
C THR A 442 9.69 9.91 13.21
N ASP A 443 10.41 9.56 14.28
CA ASP A 443 10.91 8.20 14.50
C ASP A 443 9.75 7.18 14.48
N ASP A 444 8.63 7.48 15.15
CA ASP A 444 7.43 6.62 15.16
C ASP A 444 6.84 6.34 13.77
N LEU A 445 6.91 7.33 12.86
CA LEU A 445 6.41 7.19 11.50
C LEU A 445 7.30 6.24 10.70
N LEU A 446 8.62 6.38 10.85
CA LEU A 446 9.57 5.48 10.20
C LEU A 446 9.40 4.05 10.71
N ASP A 447 9.31 3.87 12.04
CA ASP A 447 9.10 2.56 12.65
C ASP A 447 7.83 1.89 12.12
N ARG A 448 6.72 2.64 12.00
CA ARG A 448 5.46 2.11 11.46
C ARG A 448 5.56 1.69 9.99
N ILE A 449 6.36 2.38 9.18
CA ILE A 449 6.52 2.07 7.75
C ILE A 449 7.44 0.85 7.60
N PHE A 450 8.62 0.89 8.21
CA PHE A 450 9.66 -0.12 8.00
C PHE A 450 9.39 -1.43 8.76
N SER A 451 8.62 -1.41 9.85
CA SER A 451 8.18 -2.65 10.52
C SER A 451 7.31 -3.56 9.66
N ARG A 452 6.72 -3.04 8.57
CA ARG A 452 5.93 -3.84 7.61
C ARG A 452 6.78 -4.60 6.60
N PHE A 453 8.06 -4.27 6.48
CA PHE A 453 8.99 -4.93 5.56
C PHE A 453 9.44 -6.27 6.14
N CYS A 454 9.86 -7.18 5.25
CA CYS A 454 10.55 -8.38 5.70
C CYS A 454 11.96 -8.04 6.20
N ILE A 455 12.50 -8.92 7.04
CA ILE A 455 13.93 -8.89 7.41
C ILE A 455 14.75 -9.25 6.17
N GLY A 456 15.82 -8.50 5.90
CA GLY A 456 16.71 -8.73 4.75
C GLY A 456 16.28 -8.14 3.41
N LYS A 457 15.14 -7.41 3.38
CA LYS A 457 14.64 -6.68 2.22
C LYS A 457 15.25 -5.28 2.09
#